data_AF-W1F627-F1
#
_entry.id   AF-W1F627-F1
#
_cell.length_a   1.000
_cell.length_b   1.000
_cell.length_c   1.000
_cell.angle_alpha   90.00
_cell.angle_beta   90.00
_cell.angle_gamma   90.00
#
_symmetry.space_group_name_H-M   'P 1'
#
loop_
_entity.id
_entity.type
_entity.pdbx_description
1 polymer ?
#
loop_
_entity_poly.entity_id
_entity_poly.type
_entity_poly.pdbx_seq_one_letter_code
_entity_poly.pdbx_strand_id
1 'polypeptide(L)'
;MRKKLTSGPALPGKLADCTAQDLNRTELFLVEGDSAGGSAKQARDREYQAIMPLKGKILNTWEVSSDEVLASQAVHDISVAIGIDPDSDDLSQLRYGKICILADADSDGLHIATLLCALFVKHFRALVKHGHVYVALPPLYRIDLGKEVYYALTEEEKEGVLEQLKRKKGKPNVQRFKGLGEMNPMQLRETTLDPNTRRLVQLTIDDEDDQRTDAMMDMLLAKKRSEDRRNWLQEKGDMAEIEV
;
A
#
# COMPACT_ATOMS: atom_id res chain seq x y z
N MET A 1 -27.48 -20.46 -0.66
CA MET A 1 -28.03 -19.49 0.32
C MET A 1 -27.55 -18.10 -0.04
N ARG A 2 -28.45 -17.16 -0.37
CA ARG A 2 -28.10 -15.74 -0.56
C ARG A 2 -27.70 -15.17 0.81
N LYS A 3 -26.48 -14.67 0.94
CA LYS A 3 -26.01 -13.98 2.16
C LYS A 3 -26.97 -12.82 2.45
N LYS A 4 -27.40 -12.68 3.71
CA LYS A 4 -28.05 -11.47 4.21
C LYS A 4 -27.10 -10.30 3.89
N LEU A 5 -27.55 -9.34 3.10
CA LEU A 5 -26.87 -8.05 3.00
C LEU A 5 -26.86 -7.48 4.42
N THR A 6 -25.67 -7.36 4.99
CA THR A 6 -25.42 -6.46 6.12
C THR A 6 -25.95 -5.09 5.74
N SER A 7 -26.77 -4.51 6.61
CA SER A 7 -27.45 -3.21 6.44
C SER A 7 -26.43 -2.07 6.41
N GLY A 8 -25.75 -1.91 5.29
CA GLY A 8 -24.80 -0.84 5.00
C GLY A 8 -24.89 -0.42 3.54
N PRO A 9 -24.23 0.67 3.15
CA PRO A 9 -24.17 1.10 1.77
C PRO A 9 -23.66 -0.03 0.86
N ALA A 10 -24.12 -0.03 -0.40
CA ALA A 10 -23.66 -1.02 -1.35
C ALA A 10 -22.14 -0.93 -1.52
N LEU A 11 -21.46 -2.05 -1.30
CA LEU A 11 -20.01 -2.11 -1.44
C LEU A 11 -19.57 -1.81 -2.88
N PRO A 12 -18.40 -1.20 -3.08
CA PRO A 12 -17.89 -0.92 -4.41
C PRO A 12 -17.81 -2.19 -5.26
N GLY A 13 -18.30 -2.15 -6.49
CA GLY A 13 -18.37 -3.35 -7.35
C GLY A 13 -17.01 -3.99 -7.67
N LYS A 14 -15.91 -3.25 -7.50
CA LYS A 14 -14.53 -3.73 -7.69
C LYS A 14 -13.94 -4.40 -6.45
N LEU A 15 -14.53 -4.20 -5.28
CA LEU A 15 -14.04 -4.76 -4.02
C LEU A 15 -14.27 -6.28 -4.00
N ALA A 16 -13.18 -7.03 -3.87
CA ALA A 16 -13.23 -8.46 -3.61
C ALA A 16 -13.17 -8.69 -2.09
N ASP A 17 -14.33 -8.72 -1.44
CA ASP A 17 -14.46 -8.77 0.02
C ASP A 17 -14.01 -10.11 0.64
N CYS A 18 -13.69 -10.11 1.93
CA CYS A 18 -13.42 -11.29 2.76
C CYS A 18 -14.69 -11.78 3.48
N THR A 19 -14.61 -12.93 4.16
CA THR A 19 -15.77 -13.51 4.86
C THR A 19 -15.81 -13.22 6.36
N ALA A 20 -14.64 -13.04 6.98
CA ALA A 20 -14.53 -12.67 8.38
C ALA A 20 -14.89 -11.19 8.58
N GLN A 21 -15.32 -10.87 9.81
CA GLN A 21 -15.63 -9.51 10.25
C GLN A 21 -14.83 -9.11 11.50
N ASP A 22 -13.96 -9.99 12.00
CA ASP A 22 -13.09 -9.71 13.13
C ASP A 22 -11.98 -8.74 12.72
N LEU A 23 -12.00 -7.54 13.29
CA LEU A 23 -11.02 -6.49 13.00
C LEU A 23 -9.60 -6.90 13.38
N ASN A 24 -9.41 -7.81 14.34
CA ASN A 24 -8.06 -8.27 14.70
C ASN A 24 -7.40 -9.11 13.60
N ARG A 25 -8.20 -9.61 12.65
CA ARG A 25 -7.74 -10.52 11.58
C ARG A 25 -7.91 -9.94 10.19
N THR A 26 -8.88 -9.06 9.99
CA THR A 26 -9.28 -8.61 8.65
C THR A 26 -8.35 -7.54 8.09
N GLU A 27 -8.05 -7.68 6.80
CA GLU A 27 -7.07 -6.84 6.10
C GLU A 27 -7.64 -6.44 4.73
N LEU A 28 -7.53 -5.16 4.39
CA LEU A 28 -7.88 -4.62 3.07
C LEU A 28 -6.61 -4.22 2.35
N PHE A 29 -6.40 -4.70 1.14
CA PHE A 29 -5.31 -4.26 0.27
C PHE A 29 -5.85 -3.34 -0.83
N LEU A 30 -5.32 -2.12 -0.85
CA LEU A 30 -5.50 -1.15 -1.94
C LEU A 30 -4.39 -1.39 -2.96
N VAL A 31 -4.76 -1.96 -4.11
CA VAL A 31 -3.77 -2.45 -5.09
C VAL A 31 -3.72 -1.54 -6.29
N GLU A 32 -2.51 -1.17 -6.71
CA GLU A 32 -2.28 -0.43 -7.94
C GLU A 32 -2.67 -1.26 -9.18
N GLY A 33 -3.69 -0.80 -9.92
CA GLY A 33 -4.06 -1.35 -11.22
C GLY A 33 -4.93 -2.62 -11.18
N ASP A 34 -5.74 -2.78 -12.23
CA ASP A 34 -6.62 -3.95 -12.39
C ASP A 34 -5.82 -5.26 -12.58
N SER A 35 -4.61 -5.18 -13.17
CA SER A 35 -3.75 -6.34 -13.43
C SER A 35 -3.24 -6.97 -12.13
N ALA A 36 -2.50 -6.19 -11.32
CA ALA A 36 -2.02 -6.66 -10.02
C ALA A 36 -3.18 -6.99 -9.08
N GLY A 37 -4.29 -6.24 -9.14
CA GLY A 37 -5.52 -6.57 -8.42
C GLY A 37 -6.11 -7.94 -8.79
N GLY A 38 -6.05 -8.33 -10.05
CA GLY A 38 -6.46 -9.66 -10.53
C GLY A 38 -5.60 -10.79 -9.96
N SER A 39 -4.28 -10.60 -9.93
CA SER A 39 -3.33 -11.53 -9.30
C SER A 39 -3.52 -11.60 -7.79
N ALA A 40 -3.65 -10.45 -7.12
CA ALA A 40 -3.88 -10.35 -5.68
C ALA A 40 -5.18 -11.05 -5.27
N LYS A 41 -6.26 -10.87 -6.05
CA LYS A 41 -7.54 -11.54 -5.81
C LYS A 41 -7.45 -13.07 -5.88
N GLN A 42 -6.55 -13.61 -6.70
CA GLN A 42 -6.30 -15.06 -6.79
C GLN A 42 -5.41 -15.56 -5.65
N ALA A 43 -4.46 -14.72 -5.23
CA ALA A 43 -3.46 -15.02 -4.21
C ALA A 43 -3.98 -14.94 -2.77
N ARG A 44 -4.95 -14.04 -2.52
CA ARG A 44 -5.47 -13.71 -1.18
C ARG A 44 -6.05 -14.91 -0.44
N ASP A 45 -6.01 -14.82 0.89
CA ASP A 45 -6.89 -15.61 1.73
C ASP A 45 -8.29 -14.98 1.77
N ARG A 46 -9.29 -15.69 1.23
CA ARG A 46 -10.68 -15.18 1.16
C ARG A 46 -11.34 -15.08 2.53
N GLU A 47 -10.78 -15.74 3.54
CA GLU A 47 -11.33 -15.70 4.88
C GLU A 47 -11.18 -14.30 5.48
N TYR A 48 -9.98 -13.69 5.40
CA TYR A 48 -9.67 -12.46 6.13
C TYR A 48 -9.05 -11.34 5.28
N GLN A 49 -8.70 -11.56 4.01
CA GLN A 49 -8.08 -10.54 3.17
C GLN A 49 -9.03 -10.07 2.06
N ALA A 50 -9.31 -8.78 2.00
CA ALA A 50 -10.05 -8.13 0.94
C ALA A 50 -9.10 -7.40 -0.02
N ILE A 51 -9.46 -7.34 -1.30
CA ILE A 51 -8.64 -6.68 -2.34
C ILE A 51 -9.50 -5.63 -3.04
N MET A 52 -9.00 -4.40 -3.15
CA MET A 52 -9.63 -3.34 -3.92
C MET A 52 -8.62 -2.75 -4.93
N PRO A 53 -8.78 -3.04 -6.23
CA PRO A 53 -7.93 -2.44 -7.26
C PRO A 53 -8.28 -0.97 -7.48
N LEU A 54 -7.25 -0.14 -7.57
CA LEU A 54 -7.34 1.28 -7.86
C LEU A 54 -6.89 1.52 -9.31
N LYS A 55 -7.66 2.31 -10.06
CA LYS A 55 -7.42 2.52 -11.49
C LYS A 55 -6.71 3.85 -11.71
N GLY A 56 -5.44 3.79 -12.07
CA GLY A 56 -4.60 4.98 -12.28
C GLY A 56 -4.28 5.72 -10.98
N LYS A 57 -3.72 6.92 -11.13
CA LYS A 57 -3.37 7.79 -10.01
C LYS A 57 -4.62 8.37 -9.36
N ILE A 58 -4.65 8.39 -8.04
CA ILE A 58 -5.73 8.99 -7.28
C ILE A 58 -5.61 10.51 -7.36
N LEU A 59 -6.73 11.21 -7.17
CA LEU A 59 -6.72 12.66 -6.99
C LEU A 59 -5.81 13.04 -5.81
N ASN A 60 -4.98 14.07 -5.98
CA ASN A 60 -4.33 14.71 -4.83
C ASN A 60 -5.40 15.45 -4.01
N THR A 61 -5.73 14.93 -2.83
CA THR A 61 -6.80 15.44 -1.98
C THR A 61 -6.31 16.45 -0.94
N TRP A 62 -5.02 16.77 -0.88
CA TRP A 62 -4.44 17.56 0.22
C TRP A 62 -5.10 18.95 0.41
N GLU A 63 -5.42 19.61 -0.70
CA GLU A 63 -6.07 20.93 -0.72
C GLU A 63 -7.58 20.85 -0.98
N VAL A 64 -8.15 19.64 -1.06
CA VAL A 64 -9.58 19.41 -1.31
C VAL A 64 -10.30 19.36 0.02
N SER A 65 -11.48 19.97 0.12
CA SER A 65 -12.30 19.88 1.33
C SER A 65 -12.93 18.50 1.45
N SER A 66 -13.25 18.07 2.67
CA SER A 66 -13.81 16.74 2.92
C SER A 66 -15.21 16.54 2.32
N ASP A 67 -15.98 17.62 2.18
CA ASP A 67 -17.26 17.59 1.46
C ASP A 67 -17.08 17.33 -0.04
N GLU A 68 -15.99 17.82 -0.62
CA GLU A 68 -15.69 17.68 -2.05
C GLU A 68 -14.91 16.40 -2.37
N VAL A 69 -14.19 15.83 -1.39
CA VAL A 69 -13.32 14.68 -1.62
C VAL A 69 -14.10 13.45 -2.08
N LEU A 70 -15.34 13.30 -1.60
CA LEU A 70 -16.27 12.23 -2.01
C LEU A 70 -16.79 12.39 -3.44
N ALA A 71 -16.63 13.55 -4.09
CA ALA A 71 -16.96 13.70 -5.50
C ALA A 71 -16.02 12.87 -6.40
N SER A 72 -14.83 12.51 -5.91
CA SER A 72 -13.95 11.55 -6.57
C SER A 72 -14.45 10.13 -6.34
N GLN A 73 -14.85 9.45 -7.40
CA GLN A 73 -15.33 8.06 -7.31
C GLN A 73 -14.32 7.12 -6.63
N ALA A 74 -13.01 7.32 -6.88
CA ALA A 74 -11.98 6.49 -6.26
C ALA A 74 -11.92 6.68 -4.74
N VAL A 75 -12.04 7.92 -4.27
CA VAL A 75 -12.01 8.22 -2.82
C VAL A 75 -13.31 7.79 -2.17
N HIS A 76 -14.45 8.05 -2.81
CA HIS A 76 -15.74 7.54 -2.38
C HIS A 76 -15.72 6.01 -2.21
N ASP A 77 -15.20 5.28 -3.20
CA ASP A 77 -15.09 3.82 -3.13
C ASP A 77 -14.18 3.37 -1.98
N ILE A 78 -13.07 4.08 -1.71
CA ILE A 78 -12.20 3.82 -0.56
C ILE A 78 -12.98 4.03 0.75
N SER A 79 -13.65 5.17 0.92
CA SER A 79 -14.45 5.51 2.11
C SER A 79 -15.54 4.47 2.39
N VAL A 80 -16.29 4.06 1.36
CA VAL A 80 -17.31 3.01 1.50
C VAL A 80 -16.69 1.65 1.82
N ALA A 81 -15.54 1.32 1.22
CA ALA A 81 -14.85 0.07 1.50
C ALA A 81 -14.36 0.00 2.95
N ILE A 82 -13.73 1.06 3.47
CA ILE A 82 -13.24 1.10 4.86
C ILE A 82 -14.38 1.24 5.88
N GLY A 83 -15.51 1.85 5.47
CA GLY A 83 -16.68 2.10 6.32
C GLY A 83 -16.58 3.36 7.18
N ILE A 84 -15.72 4.31 6.80
CA ILE A 84 -15.44 5.54 7.54
C ILE A 84 -15.64 6.72 6.59
N ASP A 85 -16.35 7.73 7.05
CA ASP A 85 -16.53 8.99 6.32
C ASP A 85 -15.28 9.90 6.49
N PRO A 86 -14.92 10.70 5.47
CA PRO A 86 -13.84 11.69 5.59
C PRO A 86 -14.04 12.64 6.78
N ASP A 87 -12.94 13.01 7.44
CA ASP A 87 -12.86 13.83 8.66
C ASP A 87 -13.62 13.28 9.89
N SER A 88 -14.07 12.01 9.86
CA SER A 88 -14.63 11.36 11.03
C SER A 88 -13.52 10.79 11.93
N ASP A 89 -13.62 11.09 13.23
CA ASP A 89 -12.83 10.43 14.27
C ASP A 89 -13.48 9.14 14.80
N ASP A 90 -14.76 8.88 14.46
CA ASP A 90 -15.46 7.67 14.87
C ASP A 90 -15.08 6.47 13.98
N LEU A 91 -14.39 5.50 14.58
CA LEU A 91 -13.98 4.24 13.94
C LEU A 91 -14.96 3.08 14.19
N SER A 92 -16.15 3.33 14.76
CA SER A 92 -17.12 2.28 15.12
C SER A 92 -17.61 1.43 13.95
N GLN A 93 -17.61 2.00 12.74
CA GLN A 93 -18.05 1.34 11.50
C GLN A 93 -16.88 0.78 10.66
N LEU A 94 -15.66 0.80 11.20
CA LEU A 94 -14.48 0.27 10.52
C LEU A 94 -14.71 -1.19 10.11
N ARG A 95 -14.43 -1.50 8.85
CA ARG A 95 -14.70 -2.83 8.25
C ARG A 95 -13.50 -3.77 8.26
N TYR A 96 -12.28 -3.23 8.31
CA TYR A 96 -11.03 -3.98 8.26
C TYR A 96 -10.04 -3.41 9.27
N GLY A 97 -9.35 -4.25 10.04
CA GLY A 97 -8.39 -3.75 11.03
C GLY A 97 -7.07 -3.28 10.45
N LYS A 98 -6.70 -3.74 9.24
CA LYS A 98 -5.54 -3.22 8.51
C LYS A 98 -5.95 -2.76 7.14
N ILE A 99 -5.48 -1.57 6.75
CA ILE A 99 -5.62 -0.98 5.43
C ILE A 99 -4.21 -0.89 4.85
N CYS A 100 -3.90 -1.80 3.94
CA CYS A 100 -2.59 -1.98 3.34
C CYS A 100 -2.54 -1.33 1.96
N ILE A 101 -1.61 -0.39 1.77
CA ILE A 101 -1.25 0.15 0.46
C ILE A 101 -0.30 -0.85 -0.21
N LEU A 102 -0.67 -1.35 -1.38
CA LEU A 102 0.13 -2.25 -2.19
C LEU A 102 0.32 -1.65 -3.59
N ALA A 103 1.48 -1.03 -3.79
CA ALA A 103 1.87 -0.36 -5.03
C ALA A 103 3.21 -0.90 -5.54
N ASP A 104 3.54 -0.62 -6.80
CA ASP A 104 4.81 -1.04 -7.39
C ASP A 104 6.00 -0.31 -6.72
N ALA A 105 7.17 -0.93 -6.77
CA ALA A 105 8.40 -0.36 -6.21
C ALA A 105 9.06 0.68 -7.14
N ASP A 106 8.34 1.15 -8.16
CA ASP A 106 8.80 2.16 -9.11
C ASP A 106 8.34 3.58 -8.71
N SER A 107 8.71 4.58 -9.51
CA SER A 107 8.39 5.97 -9.21
C SER A 107 6.88 6.28 -9.24
N ASP A 108 6.10 5.53 -10.03
CA ASP A 108 4.65 5.71 -10.13
C ASP A 108 3.94 5.07 -8.93
N GLY A 109 4.37 3.89 -8.49
CA GLY A 109 3.86 3.23 -7.30
C GLY A 109 4.16 4.00 -6.02
N LEU A 110 5.39 4.55 -5.89
CA LEU A 110 5.74 5.45 -4.78
C LEU A 110 4.88 6.73 -4.78
N HIS A 111 4.55 7.26 -5.96
CA HIS A 111 3.67 8.42 -6.08
C HIS A 111 2.23 8.05 -5.67
N ILE A 112 1.70 6.92 -6.09
CA ILE A 112 0.36 6.45 -5.68
C ILE A 112 0.31 6.21 -4.17
N ALA A 113 1.33 5.59 -3.59
CA ALA A 113 1.44 5.41 -2.16
C ALA A 113 1.45 6.76 -1.43
N THR A 114 2.19 7.75 -1.93
CA THR A 114 2.22 9.11 -1.35
C THR A 114 0.84 9.78 -1.41
N LEU A 115 0.09 9.64 -2.51
CA LEU A 115 -1.26 10.19 -2.64
C LEU A 115 -2.25 9.51 -1.69
N LEU A 116 -2.12 8.20 -1.47
CA LEU A 116 -2.90 7.46 -0.48
C LEU A 116 -2.54 7.90 0.94
N CYS A 117 -1.26 8.06 1.25
CA CYS A 117 -0.82 8.63 2.52
C CYS A 117 -1.43 10.01 2.74
N ALA A 118 -1.45 10.87 1.72
CA ALA A 118 -2.08 12.19 1.79
C ALA A 118 -3.57 12.09 2.13
N LEU A 119 -4.30 11.20 1.44
CA LEU A 119 -5.70 10.94 1.72
C LEU A 119 -5.92 10.52 3.18
N PHE A 120 -5.14 9.55 3.68
CA PHE A 120 -5.29 9.05 5.03
C PHE A 120 -4.88 10.07 6.10
N VAL A 121 -3.79 10.80 5.91
CA VAL A 121 -3.32 11.81 6.86
C VAL A 121 -4.27 13.01 6.92
N LYS A 122 -4.80 13.42 5.77
CA LYS A 122 -5.66 14.59 5.66
C LYS A 122 -7.10 14.32 6.11
N HIS A 123 -7.69 13.23 5.63
CA HIS A 123 -9.13 12.97 5.76
C HIS A 123 -9.48 11.77 6.63
N PHE A 124 -8.52 10.91 6.96
CA PHE A 124 -8.76 9.74 7.81
C PHE A 124 -7.72 9.67 8.92
N ARG A 125 -7.41 10.82 9.52
CA ARG A 125 -6.29 10.96 10.45
C ARG A 125 -6.41 10.01 11.63
N ALA A 126 -7.63 9.77 12.11
CA ALA A 126 -7.91 8.77 13.15
C ALA A 126 -7.42 7.37 12.78
N LEU A 127 -7.55 6.92 11.53
CA LEU A 127 -7.04 5.62 11.09
C LEU A 127 -5.51 5.54 11.17
N VAL A 128 -4.82 6.62 10.82
CA VAL A 128 -3.34 6.67 10.89
C VAL A 128 -2.88 6.69 12.35
N LYS A 129 -3.48 7.53 13.20
CA LYS A 129 -3.14 7.63 14.62
C LYS A 129 -3.38 6.34 15.40
N HIS A 130 -4.45 5.61 15.06
CA HIS A 130 -4.75 4.31 15.67
C HIS A 130 -3.97 3.14 15.03
N GLY A 131 -3.09 3.41 14.06
CA GLY A 131 -2.20 2.41 13.48
C GLY A 131 -2.90 1.39 12.57
N HIS A 132 -3.96 1.80 11.88
CA HIS A 132 -4.69 0.94 10.94
C HIS A 132 -4.12 0.99 9.51
N VAL A 133 -3.24 1.94 9.19
CA VAL A 133 -2.68 2.12 7.85
C VAL A 133 -1.32 1.45 7.74
N TYR A 134 -1.09 0.72 6.64
CA TYR A 134 0.12 -0.03 6.40
C TYR A 134 0.58 0.13 4.95
N VAL A 135 1.87 -0.07 4.71
CA VAL A 135 2.46 -0.17 3.36
C VAL A 135 3.10 -1.54 3.20
N ALA A 136 2.70 -2.26 2.16
CA ALA A 136 3.34 -3.51 1.77
C ALA A 136 4.61 -3.19 0.98
N LEU A 137 5.73 -3.82 1.36
CA LEU A 137 7.01 -3.66 0.69
C LEU A 137 7.29 -4.90 -0.17
N PRO A 138 6.97 -4.88 -1.48
CA PRO A 138 7.34 -5.98 -2.36
C PRO A 138 8.87 -6.08 -2.51
N PRO A 139 9.43 -7.28 -2.67
CA PRO A 139 10.85 -7.46 -2.89
C PRO A 139 11.26 -7.02 -4.30
N LEU A 140 12.48 -6.52 -4.43
CA LEU A 140 13.10 -6.20 -5.71
C LEU A 140 13.66 -7.45 -6.40
N TYR A 141 14.07 -8.46 -5.63
CA TYR A 141 14.73 -9.66 -6.14
C TYR A 141 14.11 -10.96 -5.62
N ARG A 142 14.05 -11.95 -6.49
CA ARG A 142 13.87 -13.37 -6.17
C ARG A 142 15.16 -14.12 -6.52
N ILE A 143 15.62 -14.96 -5.61
CA ILE A 143 16.83 -15.74 -5.77
C ILE A 143 16.47 -17.21 -5.57
N ASP A 144 16.58 -18.00 -6.62
CA ASP A 144 16.32 -19.44 -6.59
C ASP A 144 17.64 -20.23 -6.56
N LEU A 145 17.77 -21.17 -5.64
CA LEU A 145 18.85 -22.17 -5.63
C LEU A 145 18.27 -23.58 -5.45
N GLY A 146 18.07 -24.27 -6.58
CA GLY A 146 17.46 -25.59 -6.57
C GLY A 146 15.99 -25.53 -6.14
N LYS A 147 15.70 -25.93 -4.89
CA LYS A 147 14.35 -25.87 -4.29
C LYS A 147 14.18 -24.72 -3.30
N GLU A 148 15.26 -24.02 -2.96
CA GLU A 148 15.22 -22.92 -2.01
C GLU A 148 14.94 -21.62 -2.76
N VAL A 149 14.04 -20.81 -2.20
CA VAL A 149 13.64 -19.51 -2.74
C VAL A 149 13.90 -18.46 -1.66
N TYR A 150 14.58 -17.38 -2.05
CA TYR A 150 14.87 -16.24 -1.20
C TYR A 150 14.37 -14.97 -1.87
N TYR A 151 13.98 -13.99 -1.04
CA TYR A 151 13.55 -12.68 -1.50
C TYR A 151 14.41 -11.60 -0.86
N ALA A 152 14.74 -10.57 -1.63
CA ALA A 152 15.49 -9.41 -1.16
C ALA A 152 14.81 -8.12 -1.62
N LEU A 153 14.69 -7.15 -0.71
CA LEU A 153 14.09 -5.85 -0.95
C LEU A 153 15.09 -4.82 -1.45
N THR A 154 16.38 -5.00 -1.15
CA THR A 154 17.43 -4.09 -1.59
C THR A 154 18.57 -4.84 -2.28
N GLU A 155 19.47 -4.10 -2.91
CA GLU A 155 20.67 -4.63 -3.52
C GLU A 155 21.59 -5.27 -2.46
N GLU A 156 21.73 -4.66 -1.29
CA GLU A 156 22.54 -5.16 -0.18
C GLU A 156 21.99 -6.48 0.36
N GLU A 157 20.66 -6.59 0.53
CA GLU A 157 20.02 -7.84 0.93
C GLU A 157 20.28 -8.94 -0.11
N LYS A 158 20.22 -8.62 -1.40
CA LYS A 158 20.51 -9.56 -2.49
C LYS A 158 21.96 -10.05 -2.42
N GLU A 159 22.92 -9.14 -2.28
CA GLU A 159 24.34 -9.50 -2.15
C GLU A 159 24.59 -10.37 -0.92
N GLY A 160 23.97 -10.03 0.21
CA GLY A 160 24.05 -10.81 1.44
C GLY A 160 23.53 -12.25 1.26
N VAL A 161 22.38 -12.41 0.59
CA VAL A 161 21.84 -13.75 0.26
C VAL A 161 22.79 -14.50 -0.68
N LEU A 162 23.29 -13.85 -1.73
CA LEU A 162 24.22 -14.49 -2.68
C LEU A 162 25.51 -14.95 -1.99
N GLU A 163 26.06 -14.19 -1.05
CA GLU A 163 27.24 -14.57 -0.28
C GLU A 163 26.98 -15.81 0.59
N GLN A 164 25.81 -15.89 1.22
CA GLN A 164 25.41 -17.09 1.98
C GLN A 164 25.27 -18.32 1.07
N LEU A 165 24.74 -18.12 -0.15
CA LEU A 165 24.54 -19.20 -1.11
C LEU A 165 25.83 -19.71 -1.78
N LYS A 166 26.93 -18.94 -1.78
CA LYS A 166 28.24 -19.41 -2.29
C LYS A 166 28.74 -20.68 -1.60
N ARG A 167 28.31 -20.92 -0.35
CA ARG A 167 28.65 -22.12 0.43
C ARG A 167 27.84 -23.36 0.02
N LYS A 168 26.79 -23.20 -0.79
CA LYS A 168 25.92 -24.28 -1.26
C LYS A 168 26.28 -24.68 -2.70
N LYS A 169 25.96 -25.92 -3.08
CA LYS A 169 26.15 -26.40 -4.45
C LYS A 169 25.04 -25.89 -5.38
N GLY A 170 25.43 -25.31 -6.51
CA GLY A 170 24.54 -24.86 -7.57
C GLY A 170 24.81 -23.40 -7.96
N LYS A 171 24.26 -22.99 -9.09
CA LYS A 171 24.31 -21.58 -9.54
C LYS A 171 22.97 -20.92 -9.16
N PRO A 172 22.97 -19.89 -8.29
CA PRO A 172 21.76 -19.13 -8.00
C PRO A 172 21.20 -18.50 -9.27
N ASN A 173 19.89 -18.55 -9.45
CA ASN A 173 19.17 -17.79 -10.46
C ASN A 173 18.56 -16.56 -9.81
N VAL A 174 18.92 -15.37 -10.28
CA VAL A 174 18.43 -14.10 -9.74
C VAL A 174 17.44 -13.49 -10.74
N GLN A 175 16.21 -13.28 -10.30
CA GLN A 175 15.17 -12.57 -11.04
C GLN A 175 14.92 -11.23 -10.34
N ARG A 176 15.01 -10.13 -11.09
CA ARG A 176 14.57 -8.80 -10.64
C ARG A 176 13.11 -8.61 -11.00
N PHE A 177 12.31 -8.13 -10.05
CA PHE A 177 10.94 -7.72 -10.31
C PHE A 177 10.92 -6.24 -10.68
N LYS A 178 10.18 -5.87 -11.73
CA LYS A 178 9.98 -4.45 -12.09
C LYS A 178 8.68 -3.89 -11.52
N GLY A 179 7.67 -4.73 -11.36
CA GLY A 179 6.37 -4.36 -10.81
C GLY A 179 5.58 -5.58 -10.37
N LEU A 180 4.51 -5.35 -9.60
CA LEU A 180 3.64 -6.39 -9.04
C LEU A 180 2.92 -7.17 -10.14
N GLY A 181 2.66 -6.55 -11.29
CA GLY A 181 2.02 -7.18 -12.44
C GLY A 181 2.84 -8.28 -13.11
N GLU A 182 4.17 -8.32 -12.88
CA GLU A 182 5.06 -9.37 -13.40
C GLU A 182 5.10 -10.61 -12.49
N MET A 183 4.60 -10.48 -11.25
CA MET A 183 4.54 -11.58 -10.30
C MET A 183 3.34 -12.48 -10.59
N ASN A 184 3.57 -13.79 -10.62
CA ASN A 184 2.45 -14.73 -10.60
C ASN A 184 1.73 -14.70 -9.23
N PRO A 185 0.48 -15.17 -9.13
CA PRO A 185 -0.29 -15.10 -7.88
C PRO A 185 0.41 -15.75 -6.66
N MET A 186 1.15 -16.84 -6.86
CA MET A 186 1.87 -17.51 -5.76
C MET A 186 3.03 -16.65 -5.26
N GLN A 187 3.81 -16.06 -6.16
CA GLN A 187 4.87 -15.13 -5.79
C GLN A 187 4.30 -13.93 -5.05
N LEU A 188 3.24 -13.32 -5.57
CA LEU A 188 2.59 -12.17 -4.94
C LEU A 188 2.07 -12.51 -3.53
N ARG A 189 1.53 -13.73 -3.34
CA ARG A 189 1.12 -14.23 -2.03
C ARG A 189 2.29 -14.25 -1.06
N GLU A 190 3.35 -14.95 -1.42
CA GLU A 190 4.53 -15.15 -0.56
C GLU A 190 5.22 -13.83 -0.22
N THR A 191 5.19 -12.85 -1.12
CA THR A 191 5.93 -11.60 -0.95
C THR A 191 5.14 -10.51 -0.24
N THR A 192 3.83 -10.42 -0.48
CA THR A 192 3.03 -9.25 -0.04
C THR A 192 1.79 -9.58 0.78
N LEU A 193 1.22 -10.77 0.64
CA LEU A 193 -0.07 -11.10 1.27
C LEU A 193 0.08 -12.01 2.48
N ASP A 194 0.93 -13.02 2.42
CA ASP A 194 1.06 -14.03 3.48
C ASP A 194 1.69 -13.41 4.75
N PRO A 195 0.98 -13.40 5.90
CA PRO A 195 1.50 -12.80 7.13
C PRO A 195 2.80 -13.41 7.65
N ASN A 196 3.12 -14.65 7.24
CA ASN A 196 4.33 -15.35 7.71
C ASN A 196 5.60 -14.92 6.97
N THR A 197 5.47 -14.38 5.75
CA THR A 197 6.62 -14.14 4.86
C THR A 197 6.66 -12.71 4.31
N ARG A 198 5.53 -12.00 4.30
CA ARG A 198 5.47 -10.63 3.80
C ARG A 198 6.25 -9.66 4.67
N ARG A 199 6.61 -8.51 4.09
CA ARG A 199 7.03 -7.33 4.85
C ARG A 199 5.94 -6.26 4.76
N LEU A 200 5.37 -5.95 5.91
CA LEU A 200 4.30 -4.96 6.05
C LEU A 200 4.74 -3.93 7.09
N VAL A 201 4.85 -2.68 6.68
CA VAL A 201 5.24 -1.56 7.55
C VAL A 201 3.99 -0.85 8.02
N GLN A 202 3.85 -0.65 9.32
CA GLN A 202 2.77 0.14 9.90
C GLN A 202 3.11 1.63 9.78
N LEU A 203 2.17 2.42 9.29
CA LEU A 203 2.28 3.87 9.26
C LEU A 203 1.52 4.45 10.46
N THR A 204 2.22 5.18 11.30
CA THR A 204 1.67 5.90 12.45
C THR A 204 2.16 7.35 12.42
N ILE A 205 1.44 8.22 13.12
CA ILE A 205 1.85 9.60 13.38
C ILE A 205 1.78 9.79 14.88
N ASP A 206 2.94 10.00 15.49
CA ASP A 206 3.03 10.34 16.90
C ASP A 206 2.69 11.83 17.08
N ASP A 207 2.16 12.21 18.24
CA ASP A 207 1.70 13.58 18.48
C ASP A 207 2.85 14.61 18.39
N GLU A 208 4.09 14.20 18.65
CA GLU A 208 5.29 15.03 18.50
C GLU A 208 5.64 15.30 17.03
N ASP A 209 5.35 14.37 16.13
CA ASP A 209 5.64 14.45 14.70
C ASP A 209 4.44 14.96 13.87
N ASP A 210 3.28 15.15 14.49
CA ASP A 210 2.00 15.52 13.83
C ASP A 210 2.14 16.83 13.02
N GLN A 211 2.65 17.90 13.65
CA GLN A 211 2.87 19.19 12.96
C GLN A 211 3.94 19.10 11.88
N ARG A 212 5.00 18.33 12.12
CA ARG A 212 6.09 18.13 11.17
C ARG A 212 5.61 17.38 9.93
N THR A 213 4.76 16.38 10.14
CA THR A 213 4.14 15.58 9.09
C THR A 213 3.27 16.45 8.21
N ASP A 214 2.41 17.29 8.80
CA ASP A 214 1.57 18.23 8.03
C ASP A 214 2.41 19.23 7.24
N ALA A 215 3.46 19.80 7.84
CA ALA A 215 4.33 20.76 7.16
C ALA A 215 5.07 20.14 5.96
N MET A 216 5.52 18.89 6.09
CA MET A 216 6.18 18.15 5.02
C MET A 216 5.20 17.79 3.90
N MET A 217 4.06 17.20 4.25
CA MET A 217 3.03 16.83 3.28
C MET A 217 2.50 18.05 2.52
N ASP A 218 2.35 19.17 3.21
CA ASP A 218 1.96 20.44 2.59
C ASP A 218 2.99 20.96 1.58
N MET A 219 4.28 20.89 1.91
CA MET A 219 5.35 21.26 0.98
C MET A 219 5.29 20.39 -0.28
N LEU A 220 5.10 19.08 -0.11
CA LEU A 220 5.08 18.11 -1.20
C LEU A 220 3.82 18.22 -2.07
N LEU A 221 2.66 18.55 -1.50
CA LEU A 221 1.37 18.35 -2.18
C LEU A 221 0.61 19.64 -2.50
N ALA A 222 0.90 20.75 -1.82
CA ALA A 222 0.18 22.01 -2.06
C ALA A 222 0.56 22.62 -3.41
N LYS A 223 -0.45 23.05 -4.19
CA LYS A 223 -0.23 23.59 -5.54
C LYS A 223 0.62 24.86 -5.52
N LYS A 224 0.46 25.70 -4.51
CA LYS A 224 1.16 27.00 -4.37
C LYS A 224 2.62 26.88 -3.94
N ARG A 225 3.07 25.71 -3.47
CA ARG A 225 4.42 25.49 -2.91
C ARG A 225 5.42 24.92 -3.92
N SER A 226 5.23 25.23 -5.20
CA SER A 226 6.10 24.74 -6.29
C SER A 226 7.54 25.21 -6.15
N GLU A 227 7.77 26.44 -5.67
CA GLU A 227 9.11 26.97 -5.43
C GLU A 227 9.81 26.24 -4.27
N ASP A 228 9.10 26.01 -3.16
CA ASP A 228 9.62 25.23 -2.03
C ASP A 228 10.04 23.83 -2.45
N ARG A 229 9.21 23.14 -3.25
CA ARG A 229 9.57 21.82 -3.80
C ARG A 229 10.81 21.87 -4.67
N ARG A 230 10.94 22.88 -5.52
CA ARG A 230 12.13 23.03 -6.38
C ARG A 230 13.38 23.17 -5.52
N ASN A 231 13.32 24.00 -4.48
CA ASN A 231 14.45 24.22 -3.59
C ASN A 231 14.77 22.96 -2.77
N TRP A 232 13.74 22.24 -2.29
CA TRP A 232 13.90 20.96 -1.60
C TRP A 232 14.55 19.90 -2.48
N LEU A 233 14.15 19.79 -3.75
CA LEU A 233 14.77 18.89 -4.73
C LEU A 233 16.24 19.26 -5.00
N GLN A 234 16.58 20.56 -5.00
CA GLN A 234 17.97 21.01 -5.16
C GLN A 234 18.82 20.68 -3.93
N GLU A 235 18.25 20.79 -2.73
CA GLU A 235 18.95 20.49 -1.47
C GLU A 235 19.13 18.98 -1.24
N LYS A 236 18.17 18.16 -1.66
CA LYS A 236 18.18 16.70 -1.42
C LYS A 236 18.60 15.88 -2.64
N GLY A 237 18.78 16.51 -3.79
CA GLY A 237 19.06 15.81 -5.04
C GLY A 237 20.41 15.10 -5.06
N ASP A 238 21.37 15.54 -4.25
CA ASP A 238 22.67 14.90 -4.05
C ASP A 238 22.58 13.56 -3.30
N MET A 239 21.50 13.35 -2.55
CA MET A 239 21.21 12.10 -1.82
C MET A 239 20.45 11.09 -2.68
N ALA A 240 20.01 11.47 -3.89
CA ALA A 240 19.26 10.57 -4.76
C ALA A 240 20.21 9.62 -5.49
N GLU A 241 20.07 8.32 -5.23
CA GLU A 241 20.68 7.30 -6.08
C GLU A 241 19.88 7.20 -7.38
N ILE A 242 20.45 7.70 -8.47
CA ILE A 242 19.86 7.57 -9.80
C ILE A 242 20.13 6.15 -10.27
N GLU A 243 19.10 5.30 -10.33
CA GLU A 243 19.19 4.07 -11.12
C GLU A 243 19.34 4.45 -12.60
N VAL A 244 20.56 4.32 -13.14
CA VAL A 244 20.88 4.49 -14.57
C VAL A 244 20.74 3.17 -15.31
#